data_AF-A0A7G7LC83-F1
#
_entry.id   AF-A0A7G7LC83-F1
#
_cell.length_a   1.000
_cell.length_b   1.000
_cell.length_c   1.000
_cell.angle_alpha   90.00
_cell.angle_beta   90.00
_cell.angle_gamma   90.00
#
_symmetry.space_group_name_H-M   'P 1'
#
loop_
_entity.id
_entity.type
_entity.pdbx_description
1 polymer ?
#
loop_
_entity_poly.entity_id
_entity_poly.type
_entity_poly.pdbx_seq_one_letter_code
_entity_poly.pdbx_strand_id
1 'polypeptide(L)'
;MSTSTDDAATISAAVVAAAQAAGALLPSTSRLTTGSAVDDPDIAPLPGSAPAAITARLSGEVSGDVVLVVAGPLVEALANSPVGKLDVAAAMRPALEAAAAVLGRVTVTSERMEEPEAALDGLRDKGVFLAVPLLADGEHQATLALQVTLPRPQTQRGSLELLRNVAMEVTVEIGRTRMTVQELLSLYPGEIVELDRAASAPADLLVNGTLIARGEVVVVDEEFGLRITEVVTDAAAVELGRQSA
;
A
#
# COMPACT_ATOMS: atom_id res chain seq x y z
N MET A 1 2.17 8.39 26.45
CA MET A 1 0.70 8.43 26.60
C MET A 1 -0.02 9.10 25.41
N SER A 2 0.64 9.27 24.26
CA SER A 2 0.11 10.06 23.12
C SER A 2 -0.36 9.22 21.91
N THR A 3 -0.32 7.88 22.00
CA THR A 3 -0.55 6.99 20.84
C THR A 3 -2.03 6.78 20.52
N SER A 4 -2.92 6.82 21.52
CA SER A 4 -4.35 6.48 21.33
C SER A 4 -5.16 7.52 20.54
N THR A 5 -4.80 8.81 20.61
CA THR A 5 -5.47 9.88 19.86
C THR A 5 -5.02 9.94 18.41
N ASP A 6 -3.75 9.62 18.14
CA ASP A 6 -3.17 9.59 16.80
C ASP A 6 -3.70 8.39 15.98
N ASP A 7 -3.87 7.25 16.64
CA ASP A 7 -4.49 6.05 16.06
C ASP A 7 -5.96 6.32 15.65
N ALA A 8 -6.75 6.98 16.50
CA ALA A 8 -8.15 7.29 16.21
C ALA A 8 -8.30 8.29 15.04
N ALA A 9 -7.44 9.32 14.99
CA ALA A 9 -7.42 10.28 13.89
C ALA A 9 -7.02 9.63 12.56
N THR A 10 -6.05 8.71 12.59
CA THR A 10 -5.60 7.96 11.41
C THR A 10 -6.69 7.03 10.88
N ILE A 11 -7.42 6.34 11.77
CA ILE A 11 -8.55 5.48 11.41
C ILE A 11 -9.67 6.30 10.75
N SER A 12 -10.05 7.43 11.36
CA SER A 12 -11.08 8.32 10.82
C SER A 12 -10.70 8.82 9.42
N ALA A 13 -9.45 9.26 9.22
CA ALA A 13 -8.95 9.70 7.92
C ALA A 13 -8.99 8.61 6.85
N ALA A 14 -8.60 7.38 7.18
CA ALA A 14 -8.64 6.25 6.25
C ALA A 14 -10.08 5.91 5.81
N VAL A 15 -11.03 5.94 6.74
CA VAL A 15 -12.44 5.69 6.43
C VAL A 15 -13.05 6.82 5.60
N VAL A 16 -12.73 8.08 5.89
CA VAL A 16 -13.16 9.22 5.06
C VAL A 16 -12.62 9.09 3.64
N ALA A 17 -11.36 8.70 3.46
CA ALA A 17 -10.78 8.44 2.15
C ALA A 17 -11.48 7.29 1.41
N ALA A 18 -11.84 6.21 2.11
CA ALA A 18 -12.61 5.10 1.54
C ALA A 18 -14.02 5.55 1.11
N ALA A 19 -14.70 6.37 1.91
CA ALA A 19 -15.99 6.97 1.56
C ALA A 19 -15.90 7.87 0.33
N GLN A 20 -14.85 8.67 0.22
CA GLN A 20 -14.60 9.49 -0.96
C GLN A 20 -14.39 8.63 -2.22
N ALA A 21 -13.64 7.53 -2.12
CA ALA A 21 -13.40 6.62 -3.24
C ALA A 21 -14.69 5.90 -3.68
N ALA A 22 -15.52 5.44 -2.75
CA ALA A 22 -16.85 4.92 -3.06
C ALA A 22 -17.72 5.99 -3.74
N GLY A 23 -17.78 7.20 -3.18
CA GLY A 23 -18.56 8.31 -3.71
C GLY A 23 -18.18 8.71 -5.16
N ALA A 24 -16.92 8.52 -5.54
CA ALA A 24 -16.46 8.79 -6.91
C ALA A 24 -17.00 7.80 -7.95
N LEU A 25 -17.40 6.59 -7.53
CA LEU A 25 -17.90 5.53 -8.41
C LEU A 25 -19.38 5.21 -8.20
N LEU A 26 -20.04 5.87 -7.24
CA LEU A 26 -21.48 5.81 -7.11
C LEU A 26 -22.15 6.43 -8.36
N PRO A 27 -23.15 5.78 -8.96
CA PRO A 27 -23.82 6.22 -10.20
C PRO A 27 -24.77 7.39 -9.96
N SER A 28 -24.24 8.49 -9.45
CA SER A 28 -24.95 9.73 -9.13
C SER A 28 -24.85 10.75 -10.27
N THR A 29 -25.83 11.64 -10.39
CA THR A 29 -25.84 12.70 -11.41
C THR A 29 -25.00 13.93 -11.04
N SER A 30 -24.61 14.02 -9.77
CA SER A 30 -23.81 15.11 -9.19
C SER A 30 -22.60 14.52 -8.46
N ARG A 31 -21.49 15.25 -8.40
CA ARG A 31 -20.31 14.80 -7.64
C ARG A 31 -20.63 14.72 -6.14
N LEU A 32 -20.36 13.57 -5.54
CA LEU A 32 -20.48 13.37 -4.10
C LEU A 32 -19.26 13.89 -3.34
N THR A 33 -19.51 14.44 -2.16
CA THR A 33 -18.51 14.93 -1.20
C THR A 33 -18.77 14.32 0.17
N THR A 34 -17.71 14.04 0.93
CA THR A 34 -17.85 13.47 2.28
C THR A 34 -18.27 14.54 3.30
N GLY A 35 -19.26 14.24 4.13
CA GLY A 35 -19.59 15.04 5.31
C GLY A 35 -18.78 14.60 6.54
N SER A 36 -19.24 15.01 7.72
CA SER A 36 -18.56 14.70 8.99
C SER A 36 -18.76 13.23 9.36
N ALA A 37 -17.67 12.55 9.71
CA ALA A 37 -17.72 11.18 10.19
C ALA A 37 -18.40 11.08 11.56
N VAL A 38 -19.16 10.02 11.77
CA VAL A 38 -19.89 9.71 13.00
C VAL A 38 -19.46 8.33 13.49
N ASP A 39 -19.08 8.23 14.75
CA ASP A 39 -18.58 7.00 15.40
C ASP A 39 -19.63 6.26 16.22
N ASP A 40 -20.83 6.82 16.34
CA ASP A 40 -21.97 6.23 17.03
C ASP A 40 -23.01 5.70 16.02
N PRO A 41 -23.29 4.38 16.02
CA PRO A 41 -24.27 3.78 15.12
C PRO A 41 -25.72 4.22 15.39
N ASP A 42 -26.05 4.69 16.60
CA ASP A 42 -27.41 5.15 16.95
C ASP A 42 -27.77 6.48 16.29
N ILE A 43 -26.76 7.27 15.94
CA ILE A 43 -26.90 8.57 15.28
C ILE A 43 -26.28 8.59 13.89
N ALA A 44 -25.95 7.41 13.32
CA ALA A 44 -25.41 7.30 11.99
C ALA A 44 -26.37 7.94 10.98
N PRO A 45 -25.93 8.93 10.19
CA PRO A 45 -26.82 9.64 9.29
C PRO A 45 -27.30 8.66 8.22
N LEU A 46 -28.60 8.63 7.96
CA LEU A 46 -29.21 7.90 6.85
C LEU A 46 -29.75 8.89 5.81
N PRO A 47 -29.67 8.57 4.51
CA PRO A 47 -30.34 9.40 3.50
C PRO A 47 -31.86 9.26 3.62
N GLY A 48 -32.61 10.31 3.25
CA GLY A 48 -34.01 10.45 3.63
C GLY A 48 -34.99 9.42 3.04
N SER A 49 -35.18 9.40 1.72
CA SER A 49 -36.26 8.60 1.11
C SER A 49 -35.78 7.20 0.70
N ALA A 50 -36.48 6.16 1.16
CA ALA A 50 -36.36 4.74 0.75
C ALA A 50 -34.92 4.25 0.51
N PRO A 51 -34.07 4.21 1.56
CA PRO A 51 -32.70 3.82 1.37
C PRO A 51 -32.60 2.31 1.12
N ALA A 52 -31.78 1.91 0.16
CA ALA A 52 -31.30 0.53 0.07
C ALA A 52 -29.94 0.44 0.75
N ALA A 53 -29.70 -0.62 1.52
CA ALA A 53 -28.39 -0.90 2.08
C ALA A 53 -27.77 -2.12 1.42
N ILE A 54 -26.49 -2.01 1.08
CA ILE A 54 -25.68 -3.11 0.58
C ILE A 54 -24.61 -3.39 1.62
N THR A 55 -24.68 -4.58 2.23
CA THR A 55 -23.66 -5.06 3.14
C THR A 55 -22.66 -5.93 2.38
N ALA A 56 -21.39 -5.56 2.43
CA ALA A 56 -20.28 -6.31 1.85
C ALA A 56 -19.33 -6.80 2.94
N ARG A 57 -18.82 -8.03 2.79
CA ARG A 57 -17.78 -8.57 3.69
C ARG A 57 -16.39 -8.36 3.09
N LEU A 58 -15.55 -7.69 3.88
CA LEU A 58 -14.14 -7.46 3.59
C LEU A 58 -13.28 -8.60 4.16
N SER A 59 -12.36 -9.09 3.35
CA SER A 59 -11.36 -10.08 3.74
C SER A 59 -9.99 -9.73 3.18
N GLY A 60 -8.94 -9.89 3.97
CA GLY A 60 -7.56 -9.53 3.61
C GLY A 60 -6.84 -8.87 4.77
N GLU A 61 -6.06 -7.82 4.48
CA GLU A 61 -5.36 -7.05 5.51
C GLU A 61 -6.31 -6.35 6.48
N VAL A 62 -7.49 -5.96 5.98
CA VAL A 62 -8.63 -5.50 6.77
C VAL A 62 -9.68 -6.59 6.70
N SER A 63 -10.26 -6.91 7.86
CA SER A 63 -11.44 -7.77 7.93
C SER A 63 -12.58 -7.04 8.63
N GLY A 64 -13.79 -7.22 8.12
CA GLY A 64 -14.97 -6.53 8.63
C GLY A 64 -16.13 -6.53 7.66
N ASP A 65 -17.19 -5.83 8.04
CA ASP A 65 -18.36 -5.60 7.20
C ASP A 65 -18.40 -4.11 6.82
N VAL A 66 -18.69 -3.82 5.55
CA VAL A 66 -18.94 -2.48 5.01
C VAL A 66 -20.40 -2.41 4.60
N VAL A 67 -21.10 -1.36 4.99
CA VAL A 67 -22.48 -1.09 4.63
C VAL A 67 -22.51 0.20 3.83
N LEU A 68 -23.04 0.13 2.62
CA LEU A 68 -23.31 1.29 1.79
C LEU A 68 -24.82 1.49 1.72
N VAL A 69 -25.29 2.56 2.36
CA VAL A 69 -26.69 2.98 2.29
C VAL A 69 -26.82 4.03 1.21
N VAL A 70 -27.77 3.88 0.29
CA VAL A 70 -27.99 4.82 -0.83
C VAL A 70 -29.42 5.33 -0.83
N ALA A 71 -29.62 6.59 -1.19
CA ALA A 71 -30.95 7.21 -1.27
C ALA A 71 -31.82 6.57 -2.37
N GLY A 72 -33.13 6.55 -2.14
CA GLY A 72 -34.15 6.02 -3.03
C GLY A 72 -34.08 6.55 -4.48
N PRO A 73 -33.86 7.85 -4.74
CA PRO A 73 -33.71 8.35 -6.11
C PRO A 73 -32.56 7.68 -6.88
N LEU A 74 -31.47 7.31 -6.19
CA LEU A 74 -30.36 6.58 -6.80
C LEU A 74 -30.77 5.14 -7.14
N VAL A 75 -31.49 4.48 -6.23
CA VAL A 75 -32.03 3.13 -6.44
C VAL A 75 -33.03 3.11 -7.60
N GLU A 76 -33.94 4.09 -7.64
CA GLU A 76 -34.93 4.26 -8.69
C GLU A 76 -34.28 4.58 -10.05
N ALA A 77 -33.25 5.43 -10.08
CA ALA A 77 -32.50 5.72 -11.30
C ALA A 77 -31.84 4.45 -11.88
N LEU A 78 -31.33 3.57 -11.02
CA LEU A 78 -30.77 2.29 -11.43
C LEU A 78 -31.84 1.30 -11.89
N ALA A 79 -32.97 1.22 -11.18
CA ALA A 79 -34.08 0.33 -11.52
C ALA A 79 -34.73 0.70 -12.86
N ASN A 80 -34.73 1.99 -13.22
CA ASN A 80 -35.27 2.51 -14.48
C ASN A 80 -34.20 2.70 -15.58
N SER A 81 -33.01 2.10 -15.41
CA SER A 81 -31.91 2.24 -16.37
C SER A 81 -32.25 1.63 -17.74
N PRO A 82 -31.89 2.30 -18.85
CA PRO A 82 -32.13 1.80 -20.22
C PRO A 82 -31.33 0.52 -20.56
N VAL A 83 -30.37 0.13 -19.71
CA VAL A 83 -29.53 -1.07 -19.89
C VAL A 83 -30.22 -2.35 -19.36
N GLY A 84 -31.46 -2.25 -18.87
CA GLY A 84 -32.24 -3.36 -18.32
C GLY A 84 -32.34 -3.31 -16.80
N LYS A 85 -33.02 -4.29 -16.18
CA LYS A 85 -33.10 -4.42 -14.72
C LYS A 85 -31.71 -4.75 -14.17
N LEU A 86 -30.93 -3.73 -13.85
CA LEU A 86 -29.63 -3.89 -13.24
C LEU A 86 -29.83 -4.25 -11.77
N ASP A 87 -29.19 -5.32 -11.30
CA ASP A 87 -29.14 -5.64 -9.88
C ASP A 87 -28.42 -4.50 -9.15
N VAL A 88 -29.10 -3.85 -8.22
CA VAL A 88 -28.58 -2.71 -7.47
C VAL A 88 -27.30 -3.11 -6.73
N ALA A 89 -27.20 -4.35 -6.22
CA ALA A 89 -25.98 -4.83 -5.58
C ALA A 89 -24.80 -4.87 -6.57
N ALA A 90 -25.02 -5.41 -7.77
CA ALA A 90 -24.01 -5.45 -8.83
C ALA A 90 -23.61 -4.05 -9.33
N ALA A 91 -24.57 -3.12 -9.38
CA ALA A 91 -24.32 -1.73 -9.75
C ALA A 91 -23.44 -1.00 -8.72
N MET A 92 -23.56 -1.36 -7.44
CA MET A 92 -22.81 -0.75 -6.34
C MET A 92 -21.43 -1.38 -6.09
N ARG A 93 -21.18 -2.58 -6.62
CA ARG A 93 -19.91 -3.31 -6.45
C ARG A 93 -18.66 -2.47 -6.74
N PRO A 94 -18.57 -1.71 -7.84
CA PRO A 94 -17.38 -0.89 -8.10
C PRO A 94 -17.10 0.15 -7.00
N ALA A 95 -18.15 0.73 -6.42
CA ALA A 95 -18.01 1.68 -5.31
C ALA A 95 -17.50 0.99 -4.04
N LEU A 96 -18.00 -0.21 -3.73
CA LEU A 96 -17.53 -1.01 -2.60
C LEU A 96 -16.07 -1.47 -2.78
N GLU A 97 -15.69 -1.89 -3.99
CA GLU A 97 -14.32 -2.27 -4.32
C GLU A 97 -13.36 -1.08 -4.22
N ALA A 98 -13.77 0.11 -4.67
CA ALA A 98 -12.95 1.32 -4.54
C ALA A 98 -12.76 1.73 -3.06
N ALA A 99 -13.79 1.63 -2.23
CA ALA A 99 -13.63 1.81 -0.79
C ALA A 99 -12.67 0.77 -0.20
N ALA A 100 -12.85 -0.52 -0.52
CA ALA A 100 -11.99 -1.59 -0.02
C ALA A 100 -10.51 -1.40 -0.41
N ALA A 101 -10.25 -0.96 -1.65
CA ALA A 101 -8.89 -0.71 -2.15
C ALA A 101 -8.15 0.40 -1.38
N VAL A 102 -8.88 1.39 -0.86
CA VAL A 102 -8.29 2.44 0.00
C VAL A 102 -7.91 1.89 1.38
N LEU A 103 -8.65 0.90 1.87
CA LEU A 103 -8.39 0.30 3.18
C LEU A 103 -7.21 -0.69 3.17
N GLY A 104 -6.73 -1.10 2.00
CA GLY A 104 -5.53 -1.93 1.83
C GLY A 104 -5.72 -3.06 0.81
N ARG A 105 -4.94 -4.14 0.94
CA ARG A 105 -5.12 -5.35 0.12
C ARG A 105 -6.31 -6.16 0.65
N VAL A 106 -7.51 -5.79 0.20
CA VAL A 106 -8.79 -6.31 0.67
C VAL A 106 -9.65 -6.72 -0.52
N THR A 107 -10.34 -7.85 -0.40
CA THR A 107 -11.30 -8.34 -1.40
C THR A 107 -12.71 -8.32 -0.82
N VAL A 108 -13.69 -7.92 -1.63
CA VAL A 108 -15.11 -8.05 -1.31
C VAL A 108 -15.55 -9.49 -1.58
N THR A 109 -15.93 -10.22 -0.54
CA THR A 109 -16.19 -11.67 -0.61
C THR A 109 -17.66 -12.05 -0.73
N SER A 110 -18.56 -11.17 -0.31
CA SER A 110 -20.01 -11.34 -0.42
C SER A 110 -20.69 -10.00 -0.36
N GLU A 111 -21.80 -9.84 -1.08
CA GLU A 111 -22.68 -8.67 -1.06
C GLU A 111 -24.10 -9.15 -0.81
N ARG A 112 -24.82 -8.45 0.05
CA ARG A 112 -26.24 -8.71 0.32
C ARG A 112 -26.99 -7.38 0.45
N MET A 113 -28.19 -7.34 -0.11
CA MET A 113 -29.09 -6.22 0.07
C MET A 113 -29.92 -6.44 1.33
N GLU A 114 -30.03 -5.40 2.14
CA GLU A 114 -30.73 -5.41 3.42
C GLU A 114 -31.50 -4.11 3.63
N GLU A 115 -32.41 -4.12 4.60
CA GLU A 115 -32.98 -2.88 5.11
C GLU A 115 -31.90 -2.10 5.88
N PRO A 116 -31.83 -0.76 5.72
CA PRO A 116 -30.76 0.06 6.31
C PRO A 116 -30.60 -0.10 7.82
N GLU A 117 -31.71 -0.22 8.54
CA GLU A 117 -31.69 -0.43 10.00
C GLU A 117 -31.06 -1.77 10.37
N ALA A 118 -31.43 -2.86 9.69
CA ALA A 118 -30.86 -4.19 9.90
C ALA A 118 -29.38 -4.25 9.53
N ALA A 119 -28.99 -3.60 8.42
CA ALA A 119 -27.60 -3.55 7.98
C ALA A 119 -26.71 -2.82 9.00
N LEU A 120 -27.17 -1.67 9.53
CA LEU A 120 -26.46 -0.93 10.56
C LEU A 120 -26.43 -1.67 11.90
N ASP A 121 -27.52 -2.33 12.29
CA ASP A 121 -27.57 -3.17 13.50
C ASP A 121 -26.50 -4.27 13.45
N GLY A 122 -26.32 -4.89 12.27
CA GLY A 122 -25.29 -5.90 12.03
C GLY A 122 -23.84 -5.44 12.23
N LEU A 123 -23.59 -4.12 12.28
CA LEU A 123 -22.28 -3.51 12.53
C LEU A 123 -22.01 -3.20 14.02
N ARG A 124 -23.03 -3.23 14.89
CA ARG A 124 -22.93 -2.77 16.30
C ARG A 124 -22.01 -3.63 17.19
N ASP A 125 -21.91 -4.93 16.92
CA ASP A 125 -21.38 -5.89 17.90
C ASP A 125 -19.91 -6.29 17.71
N LYS A 126 -19.17 -5.70 16.76
CA LYS A 126 -17.98 -6.38 16.20
C LYS A 126 -16.72 -5.52 15.99
N GLY A 127 -16.66 -4.26 16.45
CA GLY A 127 -15.41 -3.48 16.37
C GLY A 127 -15.58 -1.96 16.40
N VAL A 128 -14.62 -1.25 15.79
CA VAL A 128 -14.69 0.21 15.60
C VAL A 128 -15.69 0.52 14.50
N PHE A 129 -16.73 1.27 14.83
CA PHE A 129 -17.74 1.76 13.90
C PHE A 129 -17.38 3.17 13.42
N LEU A 130 -17.56 3.42 12.13
CA LEU A 130 -17.55 4.77 11.59
C LEU A 130 -18.48 4.86 10.38
N ALA A 131 -19.33 5.88 10.37
CA ALA A 131 -20.21 6.23 9.26
C ALA A 131 -19.82 7.57 8.67
N VAL A 132 -19.72 7.65 7.34
CA VAL A 132 -19.40 8.86 6.60
C VAL A 132 -20.52 9.15 5.60
N PRO A 133 -21.26 10.26 5.77
CA PRO A 133 -22.28 10.66 4.80
C PRO A 133 -21.62 11.20 3.52
N LEU A 134 -22.29 10.97 2.40
CA LEU A 134 -21.94 11.42 1.06
C LEU A 134 -23.02 12.36 0.56
N LEU A 135 -22.62 13.60 0.29
CA LEU A 135 -23.50 14.71 -0.04
C LEU A 135 -23.31 15.13 -1.49
N ALA A 136 -24.41 15.33 -2.22
CA ALA A 136 -24.42 16.04 -3.51
C ALA A 136 -25.15 17.37 -3.31
N ASP A 137 -24.51 18.49 -3.66
CA ASP A 137 -25.14 19.82 -3.59
C ASP A 137 -25.74 20.16 -2.20
N GLY A 138 -25.17 19.57 -1.14
CA GLY A 138 -25.64 19.72 0.25
C GLY A 138 -26.73 18.71 0.67
N GLU A 139 -27.24 17.90 -0.24
CA GLU A 139 -28.22 16.85 0.04
C GLU A 139 -27.56 15.51 0.31
N HIS A 140 -28.10 14.77 1.29
CA HIS A 140 -27.58 13.47 1.68
C HIS A 140 -28.02 12.36 0.74
N GLN A 141 -27.08 11.86 -0.07
CA GLN A 141 -27.34 10.88 -1.12
C GLN A 141 -26.95 9.45 -0.74
N ALA A 142 -25.94 9.27 0.12
CA ALA A 142 -25.50 7.95 0.56
C ALA A 142 -24.72 8.03 1.88
N THR A 143 -24.64 6.92 2.60
CA THR A 143 -23.79 6.75 3.79
C THR A 143 -22.91 5.54 3.59
N LEU A 144 -21.59 5.69 3.74
CA LEU A 144 -20.69 4.56 3.89
C LEU A 144 -20.43 4.33 5.38
N ALA A 145 -20.96 3.24 5.93
CA ALA A 145 -20.71 2.80 7.28
C ALA A 145 -19.78 1.58 7.25
N LEU A 146 -18.77 1.57 8.09
CA LEU A 146 -17.85 0.44 8.21
C LEU A 146 -17.74 0.02 9.66
N GLN A 147 -17.66 -1.28 9.84
CA GLN A 147 -17.13 -1.87 11.05
C GLN A 147 -15.98 -2.77 10.64
N VAL A 148 -14.77 -2.24 10.83
CA VAL A 148 -13.54 -2.83 10.32
C VAL A 148 -12.50 -2.89 11.43
N THR A 149 -11.76 -4.00 11.47
CA THR A 149 -10.48 -4.03 12.17
C THR A 149 -9.43 -3.62 11.16
N LEU A 150 -9.10 -2.32 11.10
CA LEU A 150 -8.03 -1.85 10.22
C LEU A 150 -6.70 -2.48 10.68
N PRO A 151 -5.85 -2.93 9.75
CA PRO A 151 -4.48 -3.29 10.09
C PRO A 151 -3.84 -2.04 10.67
N ARG A 152 -3.33 -2.13 11.89
CA ARG A 152 -2.43 -1.10 12.42
C ARG A 152 -1.37 -0.87 11.36
N PRO A 153 -1.02 0.37 10.99
CA PRO A 153 -0.07 0.64 9.93
C PRO A 153 1.19 -0.16 10.22
N GLN A 154 1.36 -1.29 9.51
CA GLN A 154 2.56 -2.09 9.63
C GLN A 154 3.61 -1.26 8.93
N THR A 155 4.35 -0.47 9.71
CA THR A 155 5.62 0.08 9.26
C THR A 155 6.34 -1.05 8.53
N GLN A 156 6.85 -0.80 7.32
CA GLN A 156 7.57 -1.72 6.41
C GLN A 156 8.71 -2.57 7.05
N ARG A 157 8.90 -2.47 8.36
CA ARG A 157 9.79 -3.29 9.19
C ARG A 157 9.53 -4.79 9.01
N GLY A 158 8.29 -5.25 8.84
CA GLY A 158 7.99 -6.69 8.74
C GLY A 158 8.69 -7.41 7.58
N SER A 159 8.78 -6.79 6.41
CA SER A 159 9.42 -7.40 5.24
C SER A 159 10.95 -7.32 5.28
N LEU A 160 11.53 -6.27 5.87
CA LEU A 160 12.98 -6.17 6.06
C LEU A 160 13.48 -7.10 7.18
N GLU A 161 12.68 -7.38 8.22
CA GLU A 161 13.01 -8.34 9.27
C GLU A 161 13.28 -9.75 8.71
N LEU A 162 12.53 -10.17 7.68
CA LEU A 162 12.73 -11.46 7.01
C LEU A 162 14.06 -11.54 6.25
N LEU A 163 14.58 -10.41 5.76
CA LEU A 163 15.82 -10.35 4.98
C LEU A 163 17.08 -10.20 5.84
N ARG A 164 16.95 -9.95 7.16
CA ARG A 164 18.09 -9.70 8.06
C ARG A 164 19.12 -10.83 8.13
N ASN A 165 18.69 -12.06 7.86
CA ASN A 165 19.53 -13.25 8.00
C ASN A 165 19.94 -13.87 6.66
N VAL A 166 19.75 -13.15 5.54
CA VAL A 166 20.19 -13.62 4.23
C VAL A 166 21.69 -13.38 4.11
N ALA A 167 22.45 -14.47 4.01
CA ALA A 167 23.88 -14.41 3.72
C ALA A 167 24.10 -14.01 2.25
N MET A 168 25.04 -13.11 1.99
CA MET A 168 25.39 -12.63 0.66
C MET A 168 26.90 -12.70 0.46
N GLU A 169 27.32 -13.00 -0.77
CA GLU A 169 28.74 -12.93 -1.14
C GLU A 169 29.15 -11.47 -1.29
N VAL A 170 30.27 -11.12 -0.65
CA VAL A 170 30.84 -9.78 -0.68
C VAL A 170 32.25 -9.87 -1.25
N THR A 171 32.54 -9.07 -2.27
CA THR A 171 33.85 -9.03 -2.93
C THR A 171 34.52 -7.69 -2.63
N VAL A 172 35.77 -7.72 -2.19
CA VAL A 172 36.63 -6.53 -2.09
C VAL A 172 37.54 -6.50 -3.32
N GLU A 173 37.49 -5.42 -4.07
CA GLU A 173 38.23 -5.28 -5.32
C GLU A 173 39.21 -4.11 -5.27
N ILE A 174 40.50 -4.42 -5.49
CA ILE A 174 41.60 -3.45 -5.45
C ILE A 174 41.72 -2.72 -6.80
N GLY A 175 41.33 -3.34 -7.91
CA GLY A 175 41.34 -2.74 -9.24
C GLY A 175 41.09 -3.77 -10.34
N ARG A 176 40.89 -3.28 -11.57
CA ARG A 176 40.69 -4.11 -12.77
C ARG A 176 41.75 -3.80 -13.80
N THR A 177 41.90 -4.69 -14.77
CA THR A 177 42.65 -4.39 -15.99
C THR A 177 42.00 -5.14 -17.16
N ARG A 178 42.33 -4.73 -18.39
CA ARG A 178 41.91 -5.41 -19.61
C ARG A 178 43.15 -5.85 -20.36
N MET A 179 43.18 -7.11 -20.75
CA MET A 179 44.25 -7.69 -21.53
C MET A 179 43.68 -8.59 -22.63
N THR A 180 44.44 -8.77 -23.69
CA THR A 180 44.15 -9.72 -24.76
C THR A 180 44.32 -11.15 -24.24
N VAL A 181 43.69 -12.11 -24.94
CA VAL A 181 43.84 -13.54 -24.62
C VAL A 181 45.30 -13.98 -24.68
N GLN A 182 46.08 -13.43 -25.62
CA GLN A 182 47.49 -13.75 -25.77
C GLN A 182 48.32 -13.30 -24.55
N GLU A 183 48.09 -12.09 -24.05
CA GLU A 183 48.75 -11.56 -22.84
C GLU A 183 48.41 -12.43 -21.62
N LEU A 184 47.13 -12.77 -21.43
CA LEU A 184 46.69 -13.63 -20.32
C LEU A 184 47.36 -15.01 -20.33
N LEU A 185 47.47 -15.64 -21.51
CA LEU A 185 48.11 -16.94 -21.65
C LEU A 185 49.64 -16.89 -21.54
N SER A 186 50.22 -15.69 -21.61
CA SER A 186 51.67 -15.49 -21.47
C SER A 186 52.11 -15.27 -20.02
N LEU A 187 51.16 -15.16 -19.09
CA LEU A 187 51.45 -14.90 -17.68
C LEU A 187 52.35 -15.98 -17.05
N TYR A 188 53.40 -15.57 -16.34
CA TYR A 188 54.28 -16.47 -15.60
C TYR A 188 54.59 -15.97 -14.18
N PRO A 189 55.03 -16.86 -13.25
CA PRO A 189 55.35 -16.46 -11.89
C PRO A 189 56.40 -15.33 -11.83
N GLY A 190 56.06 -14.24 -11.15
CA GLY A 190 56.91 -13.05 -11.02
C GLY A 190 56.56 -11.92 -11.99
N GLU A 191 55.64 -12.13 -12.92
CA GLU A 191 55.12 -11.06 -13.78
C GLU A 191 54.23 -10.10 -12.99
N ILE A 192 54.33 -8.80 -13.29
CA ILE A 192 53.58 -7.74 -12.63
C ILE A 192 52.44 -7.31 -13.55
N VAL A 193 51.20 -7.42 -13.07
CA VAL A 193 50.01 -6.95 -13.80
C VAL A 193 49.59 -5.60 -13.23
N GLU A 194 49.61 -4.58 -14.08
CA GLU A 194 49.14 -3.23 -13.73
C GLU A 194 47.61 -3.16 -13.74
N LEU A 195 47.05 -2.49 -12.72
CA LEU A 195 45.61 -2.27 -12.57
C LEU A 195 45.23 -0.82 -12.92
N ASP A 196 43.95 -0.57 -13.15
CA ASP A 196 43.36 0.72 -13.50
C ASP A 196 43.22 1.71 -12.33
N ARG A 197 43.83 1.40 -11.18
CA ARG A 197 43.65 2.14 -9.92
C ARG A 197 44.98 2.53 -9.29
N ALA A 198 45.05 3.76 -8.79
CA ALA A 198 46.21 4.24 -8.03
C ALA A 198 46.28 3.57 -6.65
N ALA A 199 47.50 3.30 -6.15
CA ALA A 199 47.71 2.62 -4.87
C ALA A 199 47.09 3.34 -3.65
N SER A 200 46.86 4.65 -3.75
CA SER A 200 46.22 5.46 -2.70
C SER A 200 44.70 5.56 -2.84
N ALA A 201 44.12 5.02 -3.91
CA ALA A 201 42.68 5.06 -4.11
C ALA A 201 42.00 3.97 -3.27
N PRO A 202 40.77 4.22 -2.76
CA PRO A 202 40.06 3.22 -1.98
C PRO A 202 39.71 2.01 -2.84
N ALA A 203 39.65 0.83 -2.22
CA ALA A 203 39.11 -0.39 -2.82
C ALA A 203 37.58 -0.34 -2.86
N ASP A 204 37.00 -1.05 -3.82
CA ASP A 204 35.56 -1.15 -4.01
C ASP A 204 35.02 -2.37 -3.24
N LEU A 205 33.88 -2.20 -2.58
CA LEU A 205 33.13 -3.28 -1.95
C LEU A 205 31.91 -3.58 -2.79
N LEU A 206 31.81 -4.81 -3.29
CA LEU A 206 30.74 -5.25 -4.16
C LEU A 206 29.91 -6.34 -3.50
N VAL A 207 28.61 -6.33 -3.77
CA VAL A 207 27.69 -7.43 -3.45
C VAL A 207 27.06 -7.88 -4.76
N ASN A 208 27.21 -9.15 -5.13
CA ASN A 208 26.75 -9.67 -6.42
C ASN A 208 27.19 -8.80 -7.62
N GLY A 209 28.42 -8.27 -7.58
CA GLY A 209 28.98 -7.40 -8.63
C GLY A 209 28.46 -5.95 -8.63
N THR A 210 27.61 -5.56 -7.68
CA THR A 210 27.14 -4.18 -7.52
C THR A 210 27.97 -3.45 -6.46
N LEU A 211 28.51 -2.28 -6.81
CA LEU A 211 29.25 -1.43 -5.86
C LEU A 211 28.32 -0.92 -4.76
N ILE A 212 28.64 -1.25 -3.51
CA ILE A 212 27.87 -0.81 -2.32
C ILE A 212 28.65 0.19 -1.45
N ALA A 213 29.97 0.13 -1.45
CA ALA A 213 30.81 0.97 -0.62
C ALA A 213 32.23 1.06 -1.18
N ARG A 214 33.00 2.00 -0.64
CA ARG A 214 34.44 2.13 -0.86
C ARG A 214 35.16 2.17 0.48
N GLY A 215 36.40 1.71 0.49
CA GLY A 215 37.17 1.64 1.72
C GLY A 215 38.67 1.49 1.52
N GLU A 216 39.41 1.59 2.61
CA GLU A 216 40.85 1.37 2.62
C GLU A 216 41.14 -0.06 3.07
N VAL A 217 42.00 -0.76 2.33
CA VAL A 217 42.47 -2.09 2.73
C VAL A 217 43.39 -1.93 3.93
N VAL A 218 43.05 -2.62 5.01
CA VAL A 218 43.81 -2.64 6.26
C VAL A 218 44.22 -4.07 6.58
N VAL A 219 45.19 -4.25 7.47
CA VAL A 219 45.53 -5.56 8.03
C VAL A 219 45.12 -5.58 9.48
N VAL A 220 44.33 -6.58 9.87
CA VAL A 220 43.86 -6.81 11.24
C VAL A 220 44.17 -8.25 11.58
N ASP A 221 44.92 -8.49 12.66
CA ASP A 221 45.30 -9.82 13.12
C ASP A 221 45.92 -10.71 12.01
N GLU A 222 46.79 -10.13 11.18
CA GLU A 222 47.43 -10.77 10.01
C GLU A 222 46.48 -11.10 8.84
N GLU A 223 45.20 -10.76 8.94
CA GLU A 223 44.20 -10.90 7.89
C GLU A 223 43.92 -9.56 7.19
N PHE A 224 43.53 -9.63 5.92
CA PHE A 224 43.07 -8.44 5.20
C PHE A 224 41.66 -8.04 5.66
N GLY A 225 41.48 -6.76 5.94
CA GLY A 225 40.19 -6.14 6.21
C GLY A 225 39.94 -4.94 5.31
N LEU A 226 38.70 -4.47 5.27
CA LEU A 226 38.32 -3.23 4.59
C LEU A 226 37.72 -2.25 5.59
N ARG A 227 38.36 -1.09 5.76
CA ARG A 227 37.80 0.03 6.51
C ARG A 227 36.94 0.87 5.57
N ILE A 228 35.63 0.83 5.76
CA ILE A 228 34.68 1.61 4.95
C ILE A 228 34.94 3.11 5.13
N THR A 229 35.11 3.81 4.01
CA THR A 229 35.27 5.27 3.96
C THR A 229 34.04 5.96 3.38
N GLU A 230 33.32 5.29 2.48
CA GLU A 230 32.13 5.82 1.81
C GLU A 230 31.13 4.68 1.56
N VAL A 231 29.83 4.92 1.81
CA VAL A 231 28.74 4.02 1.44
C VAL A 231 27.95 4.65 0.30
N VAL A 232 27.72 3.90 -0.77
CA VAL A 232 26.93 4.36 -1.91
C VAL A 232 25.45 4.27 -1.53
N THR A 233 24.74 5.39 -1.52
CA THR A 233 23.31 5.42 -1.19
C THR A 233 22.44 5.24 -2.44
N ASP A 234 21.30 4.56 -2.25
CA ASP A 234 20.47 3.87 -3.24
C ASP A 234 19.77 4.77 -4.30
N ALA A 235 20.12 6.05 -4.42
CA ALA A 235 19.54 6.93 -5.44
C ALA A 235 20.00 6.57 -6.87
N ALA A 236 21.08 5.81 -7.04
CA ALA A 236 21.67 5.48 -8.34
C ALA A 236 21.49 4.01 -8.78
N ALA A 237 21.19 3.08 -7.87
CA ALA A 237 21.10 1.65 -8.21
C ALA A 237 19.79 1.29 -8.96
N VAL A 238 18.72 2.08 -8.76
CA VAL A 238 17.42 1.86 -9.42
C VAL A 238 17.46 2.21 -10.92
N GLU A 239 18.36 3.11 -11.35
CA GLU A 239 18.46 3.55 -12.75
C GLU A 239 19.13 2.50 -13.66
N LEU A 240 20.07 1.70 -13.13
CA LEU A 240 20.87 0.75 -13.91
C LEU A 240 20.11 -0.55 -14.26
N GLY A 241 19.00 -0.84 -13.57
CA GLY A 241 18.11 -1.96 -13.91
C GLY A 241 17.20 -1.71 -15.11
N ARG A 242 17.11 -0.47 -15.62
CA ARG A 242 16.23 -0.10 -16.74
C ARG A 242 16.91 -0.02 -18.10
N GLN A 243 18.24 -0.09 -18.19
CA GLN A 243 18.96 0.08 -19.46
C GLN A 243 19.31 -1.24 -20.18
N SER A 244 18.80 -2.37 -19.70
CA SER A 244 19.12 -3.70 -20.25
C SER A 244 17.89 -4.54 -20.57
N ALA A 245 16.84 -3.93 -21.15
CA ALA A 245 15.69 -4.63 -21.73
C ALA A 245 15.57 -4.32 -23.22
#